data_AF-A0A3C1XY48-F1
#
_entry.id   AF-A0A3C1XY48-F1
#
_cell.length_a   1.000
_cell.length_b   1.000
_cell.length_c   1.000
_cell.angle_alpha   90.00
_cell.angle_beta   90.00
_cell.angle_gamma   90.00
#
_symmetry.space_group_name_H-M   'P 1'
#
loop_
_entity.id
_entity.type
_entity.pdbx_description
1 polymer ?
#
loop_
_entity_poly.entity_id
_entity_poly.type
_entity_poly.pdbx_seq_one_letter_code
_entity_poly.pdbx_strand_id
1 'polypeptide(L)'
;MRLIDTDQTRNALSFDTVIPALRDAFREDATVPARHVHAIQSGNAHGTSLIMPAWSERGYFGVKIINIFPENTHQGLPGLHATYNLYSATTGVPVAQVDGDIVTVYRTAGAAALGADYLARADAHTLLIVGSGRIAGLVAQAMRTVRPIQRVLVRSEEHT
;
A
#
# COMPACT_ATOMS: atom_id res chain seq x y z
N MET A 1 -23.24 -3.35 1.17
CA MET A 1 -21.79 -3.15 1.00
C MET A 1 -21.56 -1.92 0.14
N ARG A 2 -20.69 -0.99 0.55
CA ARG A 2 -20.31 0.20 -0.25
C ARG A 2 -19.20 -0.16 -1.25
N LEU A 3 -19.22 0.45 -2.42
CA LEU A 3 -18.09 0.43 -3.35
C LEU A 3 -17.39 1.79 -3.23
N ILE A 4 -16.09 1.77 -2.96
CA ILE A 4 -15.25 2.96 -2.87
C ILE A 4 -14.23 2.86 -3.99
N ASP A 5 -14.46 3.64 -5.05
CA ASP A 5 -13.63 3.61 -6.26
C ASP A 5 -12.26 4.27 -6.07
N THR A 6 -11.47 4.30 -7.15
CA THR A 6 -10.12 4.87 -7.16
C THR A 6 -10.09 6.33 -6.70
N ASP A 7 -11.00 7.17 -7.21
CA ASP A 7 -11.00 8.60 -6.94
C ASP A 7 -11.49 8.89 -5.53
N GLN A 8 -12.55 8.21 -5.09
CA GLN A 8 -13.03 8.28 -3.71
C GLN A 8 -11.96 7.83 -2.72
N THR A 9 -11.26 6.73 -3.01
CA THR A 9 -10.17 6.22 -2.17
C THR A 9 -9.01 7.22 -2.11
N ARG A 10 -8.61 7.78 -3.26
CA ARG A 10 -7.53 8.77 -3.32
C ARG A 10 -7.87 10.04 -2.56
N ASN A 11 -9.09 10.55 -2.73
CA ASN A 11 -9.55 11.78 -2.09
C ASN A 11 -9.71 11.63 -0.56
N ALA A 12 -9.91 10.39 -0.08
CA ALA A 12 -10.01 10.10 1.35
C ALA A 12 -8.65 9.97 2.05
N LEU A 13 -7.52 9.90 1.31
CA LEU A 13 -6.20 9.61 1.87
C LEU A 13 -5.23 10.79 1.76
N SER A 14 -4.62 11.15 2.89
CA SER A 14 -3.46 12.04 2.96
C SER A 14 -2.40 11.43 3.89
N PHE A 15 -1.14 11.82 3.75
CA PHE A 15 -0.10 11.29 4.64
C PHE A 15 -0.24 11.78 6.08
N ASP A 16 -0.86 12.94 6.28
CA ASP A 16 -1.18 13.48 7.61
C ASP A 16 -2.20 12.62 8.37
N THR A 17 -3.02 11.82 7.66
CA THR A 17 -3.96 10.87 8.28
C THR A 17 -3.45 9.44 8.26
N VAL A 18 -2.81 9.02 7.15
CA VAL A 18 -2.30 7.66 6.97
C VAL A 18 -1.18 7.34 7.96
N ILE A 19 -0.23 8.26 8.18
CA ILE A 19 0.93 7.98 9.04
C ILE A 19 0.52 7.83 10.51
N PRO A 20 -0.32 8.71 11.10
CA PRO A 20 -0.88 8.47 12.43
C PRO A 20 -1.67 7.16 12.51
N ALA A 21 -2.54 6.87 11.54
CA ALA A 21 -3.30 5.61 11.53
C ALA A 21 -2.41 4.36 11.49
N LEU A 22 -1.31 4.41 10.72
CA LEU A 22 -0.30 3.35 10.71
C LEU A 22 0.42 3.25 12.06
N ARG A 23 0.77 4.38 12.68
CA ARG A 23 1.43 4.40 13.99
C ARG A 23 0.55 3.73 15.06
N ASP A 24 -0.74 4.02 15.04
CA ASP A 24 -1.71 3.38 15.95
C ASP A 24 -1.80 1.88 15.65
N ALA A 25 -1.98 1.51 14.37
CA ALA A 25 -2.09 0.11 13.96
C ALA A 25 -0.84 -0.73 14.28
N PHE A 26 0.36 -0.14 14.27
CA PHE A 26 1.60 -0.83 14.66
C PHE A 26 1.78 -0.96 16.18
N ARG A 27 1.07 -0.17 16.99
CA ARG A 27 1.11 -0.23 18.46
C ARG A 27 0.04 -1.13 19.05
N GLU A 28 -1.06 -1.29 18.34
CA GLU A 28 -2.20 -2.08 18.77
C GLU A 28 -2.04 -3.55 18.46
N ASP A 29 -2.66 -4.40 19.29
CA ASP A 29 -2.78 -5.81 18.99
C ASP A 29 -3.71 -6.03 17.79
N ALA A 30 -3.21 -6.77 16.81
CA ALA A 30 -3.96 -7.21 15.66
C ALA A 30 -3.58 -8.64 15.32
N THR A 31 -4.55 -9.42 14.87
CA THR A 31 -4.25 -10.72 14.29
C THR A 31 -3.96 -10.55 12.81
N VAL A 32 -2.74 -10.88 12.41
CA VAL A 32 -2.25 -10.80 11.03
C VAL A 32 -1.68 -12.15 10.63
N PRO A 33 -2.51 -13.08 10.15
CA PRO A 33 -2.03 -14.38 9.68
C PRO A 33 -1.00 -14.26 8.56
N ALA A 34 -0.23 -15.32 8.37
CA ALA A 34 0.66 -15.41 7.20
C ALA A 34 -0.17 -15.23 5.91
N ARG A 35 0.34 -14.40 4.99
CA ARG A 35 -0.31 -14.21 3.70
C ARG A 35 -0.33 -15.52 2.92
N HIS A 36 -1.43 -15.80 2.24
CA HIS A 36 -1.46 -16.87 1.26
C HIS A 36 -0.78 -16.41 -0.02
N VAL A 37 -0.04 -17.30 -0.67
CA VAL A 37 0.68 -17.06 -1.91
C VAL A 37 0.28 -18.14 -2.90
N HIS A 38 -0.31 -17.74 -4.02
CA HIS A 38 -0.75 -18.66 -5.05
C HIS A 38 -0.13 -18.28 -6.39
N ALA A 39 0.59 -19.22 -7.00
CA ALA A 39 0.98 -19.10 -8.40
C ALA A 39 -0.26 -19.26 -9.27
N ILE A 40 -0.43 -18.36 -10.23
CA ILE A 40 -1.47 -18.41 -11.25
C ILE A 40 -0.79 -18.69 -12.59
N GLN A 41 -1.25 -19.72 -13.26
CA GLN A 41 -0.85 -20.04 -14.62
C GLN A 41 -2.10 -20.18 -15.48
N SER A 42 -2.18 -19.39 -16.55
CA SER A 42 -3.28 -19.42 -17.50
C SER A 42 -2.75 -19.16 -18.90
N GLY A 43 -2.66 -20.21 -19.71
CA GLY A 43 -1.94 -20.14 -20.98
C GLY A 43 -0.48 -19.75 -20.76
N ASN A 44 -0.02 -18.70 -21.45
CA ASN A 44 1.33 -18.16 -21.32
C ASN A 44 1.47 -17.12 -20.19
N ALA A 45 0.36 -16.74 -19.53
CA ALA A 45 0.40 -15.73 -18.49
C ALA A 45 0.82 -16.36 -17.16
N HIS A 46 1.80 -15.72 -16.51
CA HIS A 46 2.30 -16.08 -15.19
C HIS A 46 2.04 -14.95 -14.20
N GLY A 47 1.40 -15.28 -13.09
CA GLY A 47 1.10 -14.32 -12.04
C GLY A 47 1.20 -14.92 -10.65
N THR A 48 1.17 -14.04 -9.66
CA THR A 48 1.09 -14.43 -8.24
C THR A 48 -0.05 -13.66 -7.59
N SER A 49 -0.94 -14.37 -6.89
CA SER A 49 -1.93 -13.74 -6.02
C SER A 49 -1.51 -13.85 -4.57
N LEU A 50 -1.59 -12.74 -3.84
CA LEU A 50 -1.42 -12.70 -2.40
C LEU A 50 -2.76 -12.38 -1.74
N ILE A 51 -3.15 -13.19 -0.75
CA ILE A 51 -4.34 -12.96 0.06
C ILE A 51 -3.88 -12.63 1.49
N MET A 52 -4.24 -11.44 1.96
CA MET A 52 -3.73 -10.85 3.19
C MET A 52 -4.90 -10.47 4.13
N PRO A 53 -5.37 -11.40 4.98
CA PRO A 53 -6.36 -11.12 6.01
C PRO A 53 -5.73 -10.42 7.23
N ALA A 54 -6.49 -9.55 7.90
CA ALA A 54 -6.17 -9.01 9.22
C ALA A 54 -7.43 -8.54 9.96
N TRP A 55 -7.42 -8.61 11.30
CA TRP A 55 -8.48 -8.05 12.15
C TRP A 55 -7.92 -7.59 13.50
N SER A 56 -8.68 -6.75 14.18
CA SER A 56 -8.38 -6.30 15.55
C SER A 56 -9.66 -6.03 16.34
N GLU A 57 -9.50 -5.69 17.61
CA GLU A 57 -10.59 -5.29 18.53
C GLU A 57 -11.33 -4.00 18.09
N ARG A 58 -10.86 -3.34 17.02
CA ARG A 58 -11.60 -2.24 16.37
C ARG A 58 -12.89 -2.69 15.67
N GLY A 59 -13.20 -3.99 15.66
CA GLY A 59 -14.47 -4.55 15.16
C GLY A 59 -14.51 -4.75 13.65
N TYR A 60 -13.37 -4.67 12.97
CA TYR A 60 -13.26 -4.85 11.52
C TYR A 60 -12.36 -6.01 11.14
N PHE A 61 -12.78 -6.75 10.11
CA PHE A 61 -12.00 -7.77 9.44
C PHE A 61 -11.75 -7.31 8.00
N GLY A 62 -10.48 -7.20 7.63
CA GLY A 62 -10.05 -6.75 6.31
C GLY A 62 -9.32 -7.84 5.53
N VAL A 63 -9.59 -7.94 4.24
CA VAL A 63 -8.86 -8.82 3.33
C VAL A 63 -8.40 -8.03 2.12
N LYS A 64 -7.08 -7.94 1.95
CA LYS A 64 -6.49 -7.45 0.69
C LYS A 64 -6.16 -8.63 -0.21
N ILE A 65 -6.63 -8.57 -1.44
CA ILE A 65 -6.20 -9.47 -2.51
C ILE A 65 -5.39 -8.63 -3.49
N ILE A 66 -4.17 -9.08 -3.80
CA ILE A 66 -3.27 -8.39 -4.72
C ILE A 66 -2.70 -9.38 -5.72
N ASN A 67 -2.86 -9.05 -6.99
CA ASN A 67 -2.46 -9.86 -8.13
C ASN A 67 -1.26 -9.18 -8.80
N ILE A 68 -0.16 -9.91 -8.92
CA ILE A 68 1.10 -9.44 -9.48
C ILE A 68 1.35 -10.20 -10.77
N PHE A 69 1.31 -9.47 -11.89
CA PHE A 69 1.51 -9.97 -13.24
C PHE A 69 2.54 -9.06 -13.91
N PRO A 70 3.86 -9.32 -13.75
CA PRO A 70 4.90 -8.42 -14.23
C PRO A 70 4.80 -8.14 -15.74
N GLU A 71 4.37 -9.14 -16.52
CA GLU A 71 4.24 -9.08 -17.97
C GLU A 71 3.13 -8.13 -18.47
N ASN A 72 2.23 -7.67 -17.59
CA ASN A 72 1.19 -6.70 -17.95
C ASN A 72 1.79 -5.40 -18.53
N THR A 73 3.01 -5.06 -18.14
CA THR A 73 3.71 -3.86 -18.65
C THR A 73 3.92 -3.93 -20.15
N HIS A 74 4.13 -5.11 -20.73
CA HIS A 74 4.23 -5.31 -22.18
C HIS A 74 2.91 -5.00 -22.92
N GLN A 75 1.79 -5.02 -22.19
CA GLN A 75 0.45 -4.73 -22.70
C GLN A 75 -0.03 -3.33 -22.29
N GLY A 76 0.84 -2.50 -21.70
CA GLY A 76 0.48 -1.16 -21.20
C GLY A 76 -0.40 -1.18 -19.94
N LEU A 77 -0.55 -2.33 -19.28
CA LEU A 77 -1.32 -2.48 -18.05
C LEU A 77 -0.40 -2.39 -16.81
N PRO A 78 -0.93 -1.95 -15.65
CA PRO A 78 -0.20 -2.08 -14.40
C PRO A 78 0.19 -3.54 -14.09
N GLY A 79 1.43 -3.74 -13.67
CA GLY A 79 1.92 -5.06 -13.23
C GLY A 79 1.30 -5.60 -11.93
N LEU A 80 0.42 -4.82 -11.31
CA LEU A 80 -0.18 -5.09 -10.02
C LEU A 80 -1.59 -4.52 -9.98
N HIS A 81 -2.52 -5.32 -9.49
CA HIS A 81 -3.92 -4.94 -9.25
C HIS A 81 -4.37 -5.48 -7.89
N ALA A 82 -5.03 -4.66 -7.09
CA ALA A 82 -5.47 -5.01 -5.76
C ALA A 82 -6.89 -4.54 -5.45
N THR A 83 -7.57 -5.32 -4.62
CA THR A 83 -8.83 -4.95 -3.98
C THR A 83 -8.69 -5.10 -2.46
N TYR A 84 -9.41 -4.27 -1.72
CA TYR A 84 -9.51 -4.38 -0.28
C TYR A 84 -10.97 -4.54 0.13
N ASN A 85 -11.30 -5.67 0.75
CA ASN A 85 -12.65 -5.94 1.24
C ASN A 85 -12.67 -5.79 2.76
N LEU A 86 -13.62 -5.01 3.26
CA LEU A 86 -13.84 -4.73 4.67
C LEU A 86 -15.15 -5.36 5.13
N TYR A 87 -15.10 -6.06 6.25
CA TYR A 87 -16.20 -6.76 6.87
C TYR A 87 -16.33 -6.33 8.34
N SER A 88 -17.52 -6.49 8.91
CA SER A 88 -17.65 -6.51 10.38
C SER A 88 -16.95 -7.76 10.92
N ALA A 89 -16.03 -7.60 11.87
CA ALA A 89 -15.40 -8.73 12.55
C ALA A 89 -16.38 -9.51 13.44
N THR A 90 -17.48 -8.88 13.85
CA THR A 90 -18.48 -9.48 14.74
C THR A 90 -19.50 -10.30 13.96
N THR A 91 -19.96 -9.82 12.80
CA THR A 91 -21.07 -10.45 12.06
C THR A 91 -20.66 -11.06 10.72
N GLY A 92 -19.45 -10.77 10.23
CA GLY A 92 -18.99 -11.16 8.90
C GLY A 92 -19.67 -10.40 7.75
N VAL A 93 -20.60 -9.48 8.04
CA VAL A 93 -21.32 -8.74 7.00
C VAL A 93 -20.35 -7.83 6.23
N PRO A 94 -20.39 -7.83 4.88
CA PRO A 94 -19.53 -6.98 4.08
C PRO A 94 -19.91 -5.49 4.21
N VAL A 95 -18.94 -4.69 4.63
CA VAL A 95 -19.07 -3.25 4.84
C VAL A 95 -18.74 -2.50 3.56
N ALA A 96 -17.55 -2.72 3.01
CA ALA A 96 -17.08 -2.02 1.81
C ALA A 96 -16.10 -2.85 0.98
N GLN A 97 -16.07 -2.59 -0.32
CA GLN A 97 -14.94 -2.90 -1.19
C GLN A 97 -14.29 -1.58 -1.61
N VAL A 98 -12.97 -1.52 -1.48
CA VAL A 98 -12.15 -0.31 -1.68
C VAL A 98 -11.09 -0.60 -2.72
N ASP A 99 -10.72 0.41 -3.51
CA ASP A 99 -9.57 0.35 -4.41
C ASP A 99 -8.28 -0.03 -3.64
N GLY A 100 -7.80 -1.25 -3.88
CA GLY A 100 -6.65 -1.78 -3.17
C GLY A 100 -5.33 -1.26 -3.72
N ASP A 101 -5.30 -0.72 -4.94
CA ASP A 101 -4.10 -0.17 -5.56
C ASP A 101 -3.72 1.14 -4.88
N ILE A 102 -4.70 2.02 -4.69
CA ILE A 102 -4.52 3.29 -3.98
C ILE A 102 -4.16 3.05 -2.52
N VAL A 103 -4.91 2.20 -1.82
CA VAL A 103 -4.57 1.81 -0.43
C VAL A 103 -3.14 1.26 -0.36
N THR A 104 -2.73 0.43 -1.32
CA THR A 104 -1.39 -0.17 -1.34
C THR A 104 -0.29 0.88 -1.49
N VAL A 105 -0.42 1.85 -2.41
CA VAL A 105 0.65 2.85 -2.60
C VAL A 105 0.75 3.79 -1.39
N TYR A 106 -0.38 4.25 -0.83
CA TYR A 106 -0.39 5.14 0.34
C TYR A 106 0.14 4.45 1.59
N ARG A 107 -0.35 3.25 1.93
CA ARG A 107 0.10 2.55 3.14
C ARG A 107 1.58 2.16 3.05
N THR A 108 2.09 1.88 1.85
CA THR A 108 3.50 1.48 1.67
C THR A 108 4.43 2.68 1.80
N ALA A 109 4.13 3.79 1.12
CA ALA A 109 4.89 5.03 1.27
C ALA A 109 4.78 5.59 2.69
N GLY A 110 3.59 5.54 3.30
CA GLY A 110 3.34 5.97 4.67
C GLY A 110 4.09 5.14 5.70
N ALA A 111 4.15 3.82 5.54
CA ALA A 111 4.93 2.96 6.45
C ALA A 111 6.44 3.24 6.35
N ALA A 112 6.96 3.50 5.14
CA ALA A 112 8.34 3.91 4.97
C ALA A 112 8.63 5.27 5.64
N ALA A 113 7.74 6.25 5.48
CA ALA A 113 7.85 7.53 6.17
C ALA A 113 7.76 7.40 7.69
N LEU A 114 6.84 6.56 8.21
CA LEU A 114 6.77 6.26 9.64
C LEU A 114 8.07 5.64 10.15
N GLY A 115 8.66 4.69 9.42
CA GLY A 115 9.97 4.14 9.77
C GLY A 115 11.06 5.21 9.80
N ALA A 116 11.10 6.08 8.78
CA ALA A 116 12.02 7.21 8.75
C ALA A 116 11.79 8.17 9.92
N ASP A 117 10.55 8.35 10.38
CA ASP A 117 10.23 9.19 11.53
C ASP A 117 10.94 8.74 12.81
N TYR A 118 11.09 7.43 13.00
CA TYR A 118 11.81 6.88 14.15
C TYR A 118 13.32 6.74 13.93
N LEU A 119 13.75 6.46 12.70
CA LEU A 119 15.11 5.95 12.44
C LEU A 119 16.03 6.93 11.71
N ALA A 120 15.49 7.88 10.94
CA ALA A 120 16.29 8.86 10.21
C ALA A 120 16.68 10.03 11.12
N ARG A 121 17.84 10.64 10.85
CA ARG A 121 18.23 11.90 11.53
C ARG A 121 17.15 12.96 11.34
N ALA A 122 16.87 13.74 12.39
CA ALA A 122 15.83 14.77 12.37
C ALA A 122 16.09 15.87 11.32
N ASP A 123 17.36 16.12 11.00
CA ASP A 123 17.83 17.14 10.05
C ASP A 123 18.07 16.62 8.62
N ALA A 124 17.63 15.38 8.33
CA ALA A 124 17.74 14.82 6.99
C ALA A 124 16.91 15.64 5.99
N HIS A 125 17.60 16.25 5.02
CA HIS A 125 17.00 17.17 4.04
C HIS A 125 17.18 16.71 2.57
N THR A 126 17.92 15.62 2.33
CA THR A 126 18.07 15.01 1.00
C THR A 126 17.55 13.58 1.01
N LEU A 127 16.67 13.26 0.06
CA LEU A 127 16.09 11.94 -0.14
C LEU A 127 16.59 11.36 -1.47
N LEU A 128 17.12 10.14 -1.46
CA LEU A 128 17.34 9.34 -2.67
C LEU A 128 16.24 8.30 -2.81
N ILE A 129 15.58 8.28 -3.96
CA ILE A 129 14.61 7.26 -4.36
C ILE A 129 15.28 6.37 -5.41
N VAL A 130 15.38 5.08 -5.13
CA VAL A 130 15.87 4.07 -6.08
C VAL A 130 14.67 3.30 -6.63
N GLY A 131 14.46 3.41 -7.94
CA GLY A 131 13.27 2.93 -8.66
C GLY A 131 12.28 4.06 -8.98
N SER A 132 11.54 3.91 -10.08
CA SER A 132 10.55 4.88 -10.59
C SER A 132 9.14 4.29 -10.73
N GLY A 133 8.87 3.17 -10.04
CA GLY A 133 7.56 2.52 -10.05
C GLY A 133 6.46 3.30 -9.31
N ARG A 134 5.24 2.76 -9.29
CA ARG A 134 4.03 3.41 -8.74
C ARG A 134 4.19 3.97 -7.30
N ILE A 135 4.92 3.27 -6.44
CA ILE A 135 5.14 3.71 -5.05
C ILE A 135 6.10 4.92 -5.01
N ALA A 136 7.13 4.95 -5.88
CA ALA A 136 8.16 5.98 -5.89
C ALA A 136 7.55 7.39 -6.03
N GLY A 137 6.48 7.53 -6.82
CA GLY A 137 5.77 8.80 -7.01
C GLY A 137 5.16 9.40 -5.74
N LEU A 138 4.91 8.60 -4.70
CA LEU A 138 4.36 9.08 -3.43
C LEU A 138 5.38 9.13 -2.28
N VAL A 139 6.56 8.50 -2.43
CA VAL A 139 7.56 8.45 -1.35
C VAL A 139 8.04 9.84 -0.95
N ALA A 140 8.31 10.71 -1.93
CA ALA A 140 8.73 12.09 -1.63
C ALA A 140 7.68 12.85 -0.81
N GLN A 141 6.40 12.70 -1.17
CA GLN A 141 5.30 13.34 -0.46
C GLN A 141 5.18 12.80 0.96
N ALA A 142 5.26 11.48 1.15
CA ALA A 142 5.22 10.85 2.47
C ALA A 142 6.39 11.30 3.35
N MET A 143 7.62 11.27 2.83
CA MET A 143 8.83 11.61 3.59
C MET A 143 8.84 13.08 4.03
N ARG A 144 8.28 13.99 3.23
CA ARG A 144 8.16 15.42 3.57
C ARG A 144 7.27 15.69 4.78
N THR A 145 6.38 14.77 5.14
CA THR A 145 5.53 14.93 6.34
C THR A 145 6.29 14.67 7.65
N VAL A 146 7.41 13.96 7.58
CA VAL A 146 8.18 13.53 8.77
C VAL A 146 9.58 14.13 8.80
N ARG A 147 10.12 14.59 7.68
CA ARG A 147 11.47 15.20 7.58
C ARG A 147 11.47 16.45 6.72
N PRO A 148 12.39 17.41 6.97
CA PRO A 148 12.50 18.64 6.20
C PRO A 148 13.18 18.40 4.84
N ILE A 149 12.64 17.49 4.03
CA ILE A 149 13.20 17.16 2.71
C ILE A 149 13.11 18.36 1.78
N GLN A 150 14.27 18.81 1.30
CA GLN A 150 14.47 19.94 0.38
C GLN A 150 14.96 19.47 -0.99
N ARG A 151 15.67 18.33 -1.06
CA ARG A 151 16.21 17.77 -2.30
C ARG A 151 15.80 16.31 -2.46
N VAL A 152 15.27 15.98 -3.64
CA VAL A 152 14.94 14.61 -4.02
C VAL A 152 15.79 14.20 -5.22
N LEU A 153 16.52 13.10 -5.08
CA LEU A 153 17.27 12.45 -6.14
C LEU A 153 16.51 11.18 -6.54
N VAL A 154 16.44 10.88 -7.83
CA VAL A 154 15.82 9.65 -8.35
C VAL A 154 16.84 8.92 -9.19
N ARG A 155 16.99 7.62 -8.93
CA ARG A 155 17.76 6.70 -9.77
C ARG A 155 16.86 5.56 -10.19
N SER A 156 16.64 5.38 -11.48
CA SER A 156 15.98 4.21 -12.06
C SER A 156 16.93 3.54 -13.06
N GLU A 157 16.89 2.22 -13.13
CA GLU A 157 17.53 1.48 -14.22
C GLU A 157 16.55 1.44 -15.40
N GLU A 158 16.99 1.90 -16.58
CA GLU A 158 16.29 1.61 -17.83
C GLU A 158 16.37 0.09 -18.05
N HIS A 159 15.22 -0.58 -17.96
CA HIS A 159 15.10 -1.91 -18.53
C HIS A 159 14.85 -1.68 -20.03
N THR A 160 15.93 -1.65 -20.81
CA THR A 160 15.88 -1.79 -22.28
C THR A 160 15.30 -3.13 -22.67
#